data_AF-A0A524C1T6-F1
#
_entry.id   AF-A0A524C1T6-F1
#
_cell.length_a   1.000
_cell.length_b   1.000
_cell.length_c   1.000
_cell.angle_alpha   90.00
_cell.angle_beta   90.00
_cell.angle_gamma   90.00
#
_symmetry.space_group_name_H-M   'P 1'
#
loop_
_entity.id
_entity.type
_entity.pdbx_description
1 polymer ?
#
loop_
_entity_poly.entity_id
_entity_poly.type
_entity_poly.pdbx_seq_one_letter_code
_entity_poly.pdbx_strand_id
1 'polypeptide(L)'
;MSTQHPDNVSSPFFTENSEIGGEDEIMEAYYAFSHLQCDEQMWDCEGKEIDNYVVKKLLTRYNNFFQKHRLGRDIFLTLRVPNPTVEKAEAKILLETLESIPRSFDASNLIFEDNIAPIFEVIIPMTTSARCVDRVYKYYKDFIVGKQHQAFQEDDITIAEWIGKFNPDKINVIPLIEDMEHMLDAHNILKKYLSDKNPKYHRIFFARSDPAMNYGLVPAVLINKIALQRIYRLSEEIGMEIYPIIGV
;
A
#
# COMPACT_ATOMS: atom_id res chain seq x y z
N MET A 1 -12.37 -1.07 -2.74
CA MET A 1 -11.02 -1.58 -3.02
C MET A 1 -11.16 -2.94 -3.69
N SER A 2 -10.77 -3.06 -4.95
CA SER A 2 -10.52 -4.35 -5.62
C SER A 2 -9.12 -4.85 -5.24
N THR A 3 -8.91 -6.17 -5.33
CA THR A 3 -7.67 -6.83 -4.90
C THR A 3 -7.29 -7.94 -5.86
N GLN A 4 -6.07 -8.47 -5.74
CA GLN A 4 -5.54 -9.55 -6.59
C GLN A 4 -5.50 -10.89 -5.85
N HIS A 5 -6.45 -11.10 -4.92
CA HIS A 5 -6.58 -12.38 -4.22
C HIS A 5 -6.90 -13.49 -5.24
N PRO A 6 -6.25 -14.67 -5.13
CA PRO A 6 -6.46 -15.78 -6.07
C PRO A 6 -7.67 -16.64 -5.65
N ASP A 7 -8.83 -16.02 -5.42
CA ASP A 7 -10.06 -16.69 -4.96
C ASP A 7 -11.06 -16.97 -6.10
N ASN A 8 -10.75 -16.55 -7.33
CA ASN A 8 -11.59 -16.81 -8.50
C ASN A 8 -11.54 -18.29 -8.94
N VAL A 9 -12.70 -18.84 -9.28
CA VAL A 9 -12.80 -20.24 -9.77
C VAL A 9 -12.47 -20.36 -11.25
N SER A 10 -12.82 -19.34 -12.04
CA SER A 10 -12.63 -19.34 -13.50
C SER A 10 -11.75 -18.17 -13.91
N SER A 11 -10.91 -18.39 -14.92
CA SER A 11 -10.11 -17.34 -15.53
C SER A 11 -11.00 -16.19 -15.99
N PRO A 12 -10.63 -14.93 -15.68
CA PRO A 12 -11.28 -13.78 -16.26
C PRO A 12 -11.17 -13.78 -17.78
N PHE A 13 -12.11 -13.11 -18.45
CA PHE A 13 -12.15 -13.05 -19.92
C PHE A 13 -10.93 -12.37 -20.55
N PHE A 14 -10.11 -11.69 -19.75
CA PHE A 14 -8.91 -10.96 -20.17
C PHE A 14 -7.61 -11.71 -19.94
N THR A 15 -7.65 -12.96 -19.46
CA THR A 15 -6.46 -13.78 -19.26
C THR A 15 -6.48 -14.99 -20.20
N GLU A 16 -5.31 -15.37 -20.71
CA GLU A 16 -5.17 -16.58 -21.54
C GLU A 16 -4.98 -17.84 -20.69
N ASN A 17 -4.46 -17.68 -19.46
CA ASN A 17 -4.15 -18.76 -18.52
C ASN A 17 -5.00 -18.68 -17.24
N SER A 18 -4.92 -19.74 -16.43
CA SER A 18 -5.51 -19.78 -15.09
C SER A 18 -4.79 -18.91 -14.07
N GLU A 19 -3.50 -18.71 -14.26
CA GLU A 19 -2.67 -17.84 -13.43
C GLU A 19 -2.67 -16.42 -14.01
N ILE A 20 -3.06 -15.45 -13.20
CA ILE A 20 -3.09 -14.02 -13.55
C ILE A 20 -1.73 -13.43 -13.15
N GLY A 21 -0.98 -12.90 -14.10
CA GLY A 21 0.32 -12.30 -13.83
C GLY A 21 0.78 -11.30 -14.89
N GLY A 22 1.65 -10.38 -14.49
CA GLY A 22 2.31 -9.45 -15.40
C GLY A 22 1.33 -8.52 -16.11
N GLU A 23 1.15 -8.70 -17.42
CA GLU A 23 0.29 -7.81 -18.23
C GLU A 23 -1.20 -8.00 -17.94
N ASP A 24 -1.61 -9.19 -17.51
CA ASP A 24 -2.98 -9.49 -17.15
C ASP A 24 -3.42 -8.67 -15.93
N GLU A 25 -2.52 -8.47 -14.96
CA GLU A 25 -2.77 -7.66 -13.75
C GLU A 25 -2.91 -6.16 -14.09
N ILE A 26 -2.19 -5.66 -15.10
CA ILE A 26 -2.37 -4.28 -15.58
C ILE A 26 -3.76 -4.11 -16.19
N MET A 27 -4.21 -5.09 -16.97
CA MET A 27 -5.55 -5.09 -17.57
C MET A 27 -6.64 -5.23 -16.50
N GLU A 28 -6.42 -6.09 -15.50
CA GLU A 28 -7.29 -6.26 -14.34
C GLU A 28 -7.49 -4.92 -13.60
N ALA A 29 -6.39 -4.25 -13.23
CA ALA A 29 -6.46 -2.97 -12.53
C ALA A 29 -7.21 -1.92 -13.35
N TYR A 30 -6.92 -1.82 -14.66
CA TYR A 30 -7.68 -0.94 -15.54
C TYR A 30 -9.17 -1.31 -15.60
N TYR A 31 -9.50 -2.60 -15.70
CA TYR A 31 -10.88 -3.07 -15.76
C TYR A 31 -11.65 -2.75 -14.47
N ALA A 32 -11.02 -2.95 -13.30
CA ALA A 32 -11.58 -2.61 -12.01
C ALA A 32 -11.93 -1.12 -11.92
N PHE A 33 -11.04 -0.23 -12.37
CA PHE A 33 -11.31 1.21 -12.39
C PHE A 33 -12.39 1.59 -13.42
N SER A 34 -12.26 1.11 -14.65
CA SER A 34 -13.03 1.64 -15.79
C SER A 34 -14.42 1.03 -15.96
N HIS A 35 -14.59 -0.26 -15.63
CA HIS A 35 -15.84 -0.99 -15.86
C HIS A 35 -16.56 -1.33 -14.56
N LEU A 36 -15.82 -1.69 -13.51
CA LEU A 36 -16.40 -2.01 -12.20
C LEU A 36 -16.54 -0.79 -11.29
N GLN A 37 -15.97 0.36 -11.70
CA GLN A 37 -16.02 1.63 -10.96
C GLN A 37 -15.48 1.50 -9.53
N CYS A 38 -14.48 0.63 -9.33
CA CYS A 38 -13.75 0.58 -8.07
C CYS A 38 -12.92 1.86 -7.92
N ASP A 39 -12.95 2.46 -6.73
CA ASP A 39 -12.16 3.67 -6.46
C ASP A 39 -10.71 3.36 -6.10
N GLU A 40 -10.39 2.10 -5.80
CA GLU A 40 -9.07 1.70 -5.31
C GLU A 40 -8.74 0.27 -5.75
N GLN A 41 -7.51 0.06 -6.22
CA GLN A 41 -6.93 -1.26 -6.47
C GLN A 41 -5.80 -1.49 -5.48
N MET A 42 -5.85 -2.60 -4.74
CA MET A 42 -4.71 -3.11 -4.01
C MET A 42 -3.83 -3.89 -4.98
N TRP A 43 -2.56 -3.50 -5.08
CA TRP A 43 -1.56 -4.17 -5.89
C TRP A 43 -0.71 -5.07 -4.99
N ASP A 44 -0.77 -6.37 -5.23
CA ASP A 44 -0.15 -7.36 -4.36
C ASP A 44 1.32 -7.56 -4.74
N CYS A 45 2.20 -6.99 -3.92
CA CYS A 45 3.65 -7.19 -3.99
C CYS A 45 4.10 -8.32 -3.06
N GLU A 46 3.19 -8.90 -2.26
CA GLU A 46 3.46 -10.05 -1.41
C GLU A 46 3.31 -11.34 -2.24
N GLY A 47 4.33 -12.20 -2.23
CA GLY A 47 4.23 -13.55 -2.79
C GLY A 47 4.12 -13.68 -4.32
N LYS A 48 4.42 -12.62 -5.10
CA LYS A 48 4.36 -12.62 -6.57
C LYS A 48 5.61 -12.00 -7.23
N GLU A 49 5.89 -12.38 -8.48
CA GLU A 49 6.85 -11.66 -9.33
C GLU A 49 6.28 -10.30 -9.73
N ILE A 50 6.83 -9.22 -9.18
CA ILE A 50 6.21 -7.88 -9.25
C ILE A 50 6.55 -7.15 -10.54
N ASP A 51 5.52 -6.60 -11.19
CA ASP A 51 5.70 -5.52 -12.16
C ASP A 51 5.80 -4.15 -11.48
N ASN A 52 7.03 -3.74 -11.19
CA ASN A 52 7.31 -2.41 -10.64
C ASN A 52 6.80 -1.28 -11.55
N TYR A 53 6.56 -1.50 -12.85
CA TYR A 53 6.19 -0.47 -13.81
C TYR A 53 4.68 -0.25 -13.95
N VAL A 54 3.85 -0.78 -13.03
CA VAL A 54 2.39 -0.68 -13.05
C VAL A 54 1.86 0.72 -13.38
N VAL A 55 2.29 1.77 -12.68
CA VAL A 55 1.82 3.15 -12.92
C VAL A 55 2.16 3.60 -14.35
N LYS A 56 3.40 3.38 -14.78
CA LYS A 56 3.83 3.77 -16.14
C LYS A 56 2.99 3.04 -17.20
N LYS A 57 2.74 1.74 -17.02
CA LYS A 57 1.95 0.94 -17.98
C LYS A 57 0.49 1.38 -18.01
N LEU A 58 -0.15 1.59 -16.86
CA LEU A 58 -1.52 2.09 -16.76
C LEU A 58 -1.69 3.43 -17.47
N LEU A 59 -0.81 4.39 -17.17
CA LEU A 59 -0.91 5.76 -17.71
C LEU A 59 -0.62 5.80 -19.22
N THR A 60 0.36 5.04 -19.70
CA THR A 60 0.72 5.04 -21.13
C THR A 60 -0.28 4.30 -22.01
N ARG A 61 -0.83 3.17 -21.53
CA ARG A 61 -1.78 2.36 -22.32
C ARG A 61 -3.20 2.91 -22.29
N TYR A 62 -3.63 3.46 -21.15
CA TYR A 62 -5.01 3.90 -20.93
C TYR A 62 -5.09 5.41 -20.65
N ASN A 63 -4.22 6.19 -21.28
CA ASN A 63 -4.10 7.64 -21.08
C ASN A 63 -5.45 8.38 -21.11
N ASN A 64 -6.32 8.09 -22.09
CA ASN A 64 -7.63 8.73 -22.22
C ASN A 64 -8.53 8.57 -20.99
N PHE A 65 -8.39 7.45 -20.26
CA PHE A 65 -9.13 7.20 -19.03
C PHE A 65 -8.50 7.96 -17.86
N PHE A 66 -7.19 7.84 -17.66
CA PHE A 66 -6.49 8.45 -16.52
C PHE A 66 -6.38 9.99 -16.61
N GLN A 67 -6.54 10.58 -17.80
CA GLN A 67 -6.74 12.03 -17.94
C GLN A 67 -8.05 12.52 -17.29
N LYS A 68 -9.08 11.67 -17.24
CA LYS A 68 -10.38 11.98 -16.63
C LYS A 68 -10.49 11.48 -15.20
N HIS A 69 -9.74 10.44 -14.86
CA HIS A 69 -9.70 9.79 -13.55
C HIS A 69 -8.26 9.76 -13.04
N ARG A 70 -7.86 10.80 -12.33
CA ARG A 70 -6.47 11.00 -11.91
C ARG A 70 -6.07 10.00 -10.83
N LEU A 71 -5.10 9.15 -11.14
CA LEU A 71 -4.50 8.24 -10.16
C LEU A 71 -3.81 9.03 -9.03
N GLY A 72 -4.12 8.69 -7.78
CA GLY A 72 -3.67 9.39 -6.58
C GLY A 72 -4.60 10.52 -6.10
N ARG A 73 -5.67 10.83 -6.85
CA ARG A 73 -6.67 11.84 -6.46
C ARG A 73 -8.11 11.33 -6.58
N ASP A 74 -8.48 10.83 -7.75
CA ASP A 74 -9.84 10.39 -8.07
C ASP A 74 -9.99 8.87 -7.88
N ILE A 75 -8.91 8.13 -8.17
CA ILE A 75 -8.78 6.68 -7.95
C ILE A 75 -7.40 6.38 -7.34
N PHE A 76 -7.28 5.26 -6.63
CA PHE A 76 -6.12 4.97 -5.79
C PHE A 76 -5.49 3.62 -6.12
N LEU A 77 -4.15 3.57 -6.09
CA LEU A 77 -3.36 2.35 -6.17
C LEU A 77 -2.57 2.21 -4.88
N THR A 78 -2.81 1.12 -4.16
CA THR A 78 -2.22 0.88 -2.83
C THR A 78 -1.41 -0.41 -2.87
N LEU A 79 -0.11 -0.31 -2.60
CA LEU A 79 0.79 -1.47 -2.68
C LEU A 79 0.72 -2.29 -1.39
N ARG A 80 0.44 -3.60 -1.47
CA ARG A 80 0.60 -4.54 -0.36
C ARG A 80 2.01 -5.12 -0.42
N VAL A 81 2.90 -4.66 0.44
CA VAL A 81 4.33 -5.01 0.44
C VAL A 81 4.61 -6.24 1.30
N PRO A 82 5.67 -7.03 1.05
CA PRO A 82 6.01 -8.16 1.91
C PRO A 82 6.48 -7.70 3.29
N ASN A 83 6.27 -8.54 4.31
CA ASN A 83 6.73 -8.27 5.66
C ASN A 83 8.09 -8.93 5.93
N PRO A 84 9.21 -8.17 5.98
CA PRO A 84 10.56 -8.74 6.11
C PRO A 84 10.80 -9.43 7.46
N THR A 85 9.93 -9.22 8.45
CA THR A 85 10.03 -9.91 9.76
C THR A 85 9.54 -11.36 9.67
N VAL A 86 8.62 -11.64 8.74
CA VAL A 86 8.01 -12.97 8.56
C VAL A 86 8.56 -13.63 7.29
N GLU A 87 8.55 -12.91 6.18
CA GLU A 87 8.92 -13.37 4.84
C GLU A 87 10.36 -12.99 4.51
N LYS A 88 11.32 -13.73 5.06
CA LYS A 88 12.75 -13.40 4.88
C LYS A 88 13.25 -13.55 3.45
N ALA A 89 12.66 -14.46 2.67
CA ALA A 89 13.03 -14.67 1.27
C ALA A 89 12.68 -13.43 0.43
N GLU A 90 11.50 -12.87 0.64
CA GLU A 90 10.97 -11.70 -0.09
C GLU A 90 11.32 -10.36 0.59
N ALA A 91 12.15 -10.37 1.65
CA ALA A 91 12.47 -9.16 2.41
C ALA A 91 13.10 -8.04 1.56
N LYS A 92 13.82 -8.39 0.48
CA LYS A 92 14.41 -7.41 -0.44
C LYS A 92 13.41 -6.82 -1.41
N ILE A 93 12.34 -7.55 -1.72
CA ILE A 93 11.24 -7.07 -2.55
C ILE A 93 10.57 -5.85 -1.92
N LEU A 94 10.47 -5.78 -0.58
CA LEU A 94 10.03 -4.55 0.10
C LEU A 94 10.84 -3.33 -0.34
N LEU A 95 12.16 -3.46 -0.42
CA LEU A 95 13.05 -2.34 -0.74
C LEU A 95 12.84 -1.89 -2.19
N GLU A 96 12.78 -2.85 -3.11
CA GLU A 96 12.52 -2.60 -4.53
C GLU A 96 11.16 -1.93 -4.74
N THR A 97 10.13 -2.42 -4.03
CA THR A 97 8.77 -1.89 -4.11
C THR A 97 8.70 -0.46 -3.59
N LEU A 98 9.33 -0.15 -2.45
CA LEU A 98 9.37 1.21 -1.91
C LEU A 98 10.19 2.16 -2.80
N GLU A 99 11.30 1.69 -3.38
CA GLU A 99 12.13 2.45 -4.33
C GLU A 99 11.39 2.70 -5.67
N SER A 100 10.35 1.91 -5.96
CA SER A 100 9.53 2.09 -7.15
C SER A 100 8.60 3.32 -7.08
N ILE A 101 8.30 3.81 -5.86
CA ILE A 101 7.32 4.88 -5.63
C ILE A 101 7.79 6.22 -6.23
N PRO A 102 9.03 6.70 -5.99
CA PRO A 102 9.54 7.92 -6.64
C PRO A 102 9.54 7.86 -8.16
N ARG A 103 9.93 6.72 -8.74
CA ARG A 103 9.87 6.52 -10.19
C ARG A 103 8.42 6.58 -10.70
N SER A 104 7.47 6.05 -9.94
CA SER A 104 6.04 6.11 -10.29
C SER A 104 5.53 7.55 -10.23
N PHE A 105 5.98 8.34 -9.25
CA PHE A 105 5.73 9.78 -9.21
C PHE A 105 6.25 10.49 -10.46
N ASP A 106 7.52 10.27 -10.84
CA ASP A 106 8.11 10.90 -12.01
C ASP A 106 7.37 10.56 -13.31
N ALA A 107 7.03 9.28 -13.49
CA ALA A 107 6.27 8.82 -14.65
C ALA A 107 4.89 9.49 -14.75
N SER A 108 4.25 9.70 -13.60
CA SER A 108 2.96 10.39 -13.54
C SER A 108 3.11 11.89 -13.77
N ASN A 109 4.09 12.53 -13.14
CA ASN A 109 4.28 13.97 -13.23
C ASN A 109 4.73 14.41 -14.63
N LEU A 110 5.45 13.55 -15.37
CA LEU A 110 5.80 13.77 -16.77
C LEU A 110 4.57 13.90 -17.69
N ILE A 111 3.43 13.30 -17.31
CA ILE A 111 2.21 13.30 -18.12
C ILE A 111 1.26 14.44 -17.69
N PHE A 112 1.17 14.70 -16.38
CA PHE A 112 0.13 15.58 -15.82
C PHE A 112 0.64 16.91 -15.24
N GLU A 113 1.94 17.00 -14.91
CA GLU A 113 2.59 18.20 -14.36
C GLU A 113 1.89 18.83 -13.13
N ASP A 114 1.21 18.00 -12.32
CA ASP A 114 0.38 18.45 -11.19
C ASP A 114 0.95 18.11 -9.81
N ASN A 115 2.11 17.45 -9.76
CA ASN A 115 2.77 16.97 -8.54
C ASN A 115 1.90 16.06 -7.67
N ILE A 116 0.91 15.37 -8.25
CA ILE A 116 0.09 14.39 -7.54
C ILE A 116 0.78 13.03 -7.59
N ALA A 117 1.11 12.52 -6.40
CA ALA A 117 1.69 11.19 -6.25
C ALA A 117 0.65 10.09 -6.56
N PRO A 118 0.90 9.22 -7.56
CA PRO A 118 -0.02 8.14 -7.90
C PRO A 118 -0.09 7.04 -6.83
N ILE A 119 0.97 6.95 -6.02
CA ILE A 119 1.09 6.02 -4.89
C ILE A 119 1.62 6.83 -3.70
N PHE A 120 0.90 6.79 -2.59
CA PHE A 120 1.31 7.43 -1.32
C PHE A 120 0.95 6.57 -0.09
N GLU A 121 0.35 5.40 -0.31
CA GLU A 121 -0.09 4.45 0.70
C GLU A 121 0.45 3.06 0.39
N VAL A 122 0.94 2.38 1.44
CA VAL A 122 1.41 0.99 1.37
C VAL A 122 0.81 0.19 2.53
N ILE A 123 0.44 -1.06 2.28
CA ILE A 123 -0.08 -2.01 3.27
C ILE A 123 1.03 -2.97 3.67
N ILE A 124 1.27 -3.15 4.96
CA ILE A 124 2.17 -4.19 5.48
C ILE A 124 1.37 -5.31 6.17
N PRO A 125 1.39 -6.55 5.65
CA PRO A 125 0.70 -7.71 6.20
C PRO A 125 1.37 -8.20 7.48
N MET A 126 0.71 -9.12 8.18
CA MET A 126 1.23 -9.81 9.37
C MET A 126 1.77 -8.84 10.42
N THR A 127 1.10 -7.69 10.60
CA THR A 127 1.56 -6.65 11.52
C THR A 127 1.26 -7.05 12.96
N THR A 128 2.32 -7.26 13.74
CA THR A 128 2.24 -7.62 15.16
C THR A 128 2.71 -6.50 16.10
N SER A 129 3.29 -5.41 15.59
CA SER A 129 3.77 -4.33 16.45
C SER A 129 3.91 -2.99 15.74
N ALA A 130 3.87 -1.90 16.51
CA ALA A 130 4.10 -0.54 16.02
C ALA A 130 5.48 -0.39 15.35
N ARG A 131 6.48 -1.13 15.83
CA ARG A 131 7.85 -1.12 15.27
C ARG A 131 7.90 -1.71 13.87
N CYS A 132 7.04 -2.69 13.56
CA CYS A 132 6.95 -3.27 12.22
C CYS A 132 6.57 -2.19 11.20
N VAL A 133 5.49 -1.45 11.49
CA VAL A 133 5.00 -0.32 10.68
C VAL A 133 6.02 0.82 10.61
N ASP A 134 6.62 1.18 11.75
CA ASP A 134 7.57 2.30 11.85
C ASP A 134 8.85 2.07 11.03
N ARG A 135 9.31 0.82 10.91
CA ARG A 135 10.48 0.49 10.07
C ARG A 135 10.23 0.77 8.60
N VAL A 136 9.06 0.42 8.06
CA VAL A 136 8.70 0.70 6.66
C VAL A 136 8.66 2.20 6.42
N TYR A 137 7.98 2.94 7.30
CA TYR A 137 7.86 4.39 7.20
C TYR A 137 9.22 5.08 7.24
N LYS A 138 10.06 4.75 8.23
CA LYS A 138 11.40 5.34 8.38
C LYS A 138 12.34 4.90 7.27
N TYR A 139 12.25 3.66 6.80
CA TYR A 139 13.06 3.23 5.66
C TYR A 139 12.78 4.09 4.43
N TYR A 140 11.50 4.29 4.08
CA TYR A 140 11.13 5.15 2.97
C TYR A 140 11.58 6.60 3.19
N LYS A 141 11.22 7.20 4.33
CA LYS A 141 11.50 8.62 4.60
C LYS A 141 13.00 8.92 4.72
N ASP A 142 13.73 8.11 5.48
CA ASP A 142 15.09 8.46 5.88
C ASP A 142 16.13 7.88 4.90
N PHE A 143 15.87 6.74 4.27
CA PHE A 143 16.83 6.06 3.39
C PHE A 143 16.51 6.25 1.90
N ILE A 144 15.23 6.17 1.50
CA ILE A 144 14.86 6.38 0.08
C ILE A 144 14.78 7.86 -0.25
N VAL A 145 13.98 8.61 0.51
CA VAL A 145 13.84 10.07 0.30
C VAL A 145 15.08 10.79 0.82
N GLY A 146 15.62 10.40 1.98
CA GLY A 146 16.77 11.07 2.59
C GLY A 146 18.08 10.99 1.79
N LYS A 147 18.28 9.94 0.95
CA LYS A 147 19.48 9.86 0.10
C LYS A 147 19.58 11.01 -0.90
N GLN A 148 18.47 11.65 -1.23
CA GLN A 148 18.46 12.80 -2.14
C GLN A 148 19.39 13.94 -1.67
N HIS A 149 19.67 14.03 -0.37
CA HIS A 149 20.54 15.05 0.23
C HIS A 149 22.02 14.63 0.32
N GLN A 150 22.37 13.40 -0.05
CA GLN A 150 23.75 12.93 -0.03
C GLN A 150 24.47 13.39 -1.30
N ALA A 151 25.73 13.82 -1.15
CA ALA A 151 26.64 14.05 -2.26
C ALA A 151 27.44 12.77 -2.57
N PHE A 152 27.92 12.62 -3.80
CA PHE A 152 28.74 11.47 -4.21
C PHE A 152 30.13 11.47 -3.56
N GLN A 153 30.66 12.66 -3.27
CA GLN A 153 31.93 12.92 -2.60
C GLN A 153 31.89 14.34 -2.00
N GLU A 154 32.92 14.72 -1.25
CA GLU A 154 33.06 16.09 -0.72
C GLU A 154 33.12 17.11 -1.88
N ASP A 155 32.40 18.23 -1.74
CA ASP A 155 32.26 19.29 -2.74
C ASP A 155 31.65 18.88 -4.11
N ASP A 156 30.86 17.80 -4.16
CA ASP A 156 30.14 17.36 -5.37
C ASP A 156 28.63 17.65 -5.33
N ILE A 157 27.95 17.43 -6.45
CA ILE A 157 26.50 17.50 -6.55
C ILE A 157 25.82 16.44 -5.69
N THR A 158 24.63 16.78 -5.21
CA THR A 158 23.74 15.86 -4.51
C THR A 158 23.10 14.85 -5.47
N ILE A 159 22.64 13.72 -4.94
CA ILE A 159 21.85 12.75 -5.71
C ILE A 159 20.62 13.43 -6.35
N ALA A 160 19.96 14.35 -5.64
CA ALA A 160 18.80 15.06 -6.18
C ALA A 160 19.14 15.96 -7.38
N GLU A 161 20.30 16.61 -7.38
CA GLU A 161 20.75 17.45 -8.49
C GLU A 161 21.08 16.63 -9.74
N TRP A 162 21.49 15.36 -9.58
CA TRP A 162 21.79 14.48 -10.69
C TRP A 162 20.55 13.82 -11.30
N ILE A 163 19.69 13.21 -10.48
CA ILE A 163 18.57 12.36 -10.95
C ILE A 163 17.18 12.90 -10.66
N GLY A 164 17.08 14.04 -9.97
CA GLY A 164 15.81 14.64 -9.57
C GLY A 164 15.43 14.34 -8.12
N LYS A 165 14.40 15.05 -7.65
CA LYS A 165 13.89 14.93 -6.28
C LYS A 165 13.05 13.68 -6.08
N PHE A 166 13.15 13.09 -4.90
CA PHE A 166 12.41 11.90 -4.52
C PHE A 166 11.05 12.30 -3.94
N ASN A 167 9.97 12.01 -4.68
CA ASN A 167 8.61 12.35 -4.27
C ASN A 167 7.70 11.11 -4.27
N PRO A 168 6.67 11.02 -3.40
CA PRO A 168 6.38 11.95 -2.31
C PRO A 168 7.42 11.86 -1.18
N ASP A 169 7.61 12.94 -0.42
CA ASP A 169 8.59 12.98 0.69
C ASP A 169 8.28 11.98 1.83
N LYS A 170 7.04 11.48 1.87
CA LYS A 170 6.57 10.51 2.85
C LYS A 170 5.45 9.66 2.25
N ILE A 171 5.26 8.49 2.83
CA ILE A 171 4.12 7.60 2.57
C ILE A 171 3.36 7.34 3.87
N ASN A 172 2.11 6.93 3.74
CA ASN A 172 1.32 6.37 4.84
C ASN A 172 1.45 4.84 4.82
N VAL A 173 1.75 4.25 5.98
CA VAL A 173 1.90 2.79 6.11
C VAL A 173 0.68 2.24 6.84
N ILE A 174 -0.13 1.45 6.14
CA ILE A 174 -1.36 0.85 6.60
C ILE A 174 -1.02 -0.53 7.21
N PRO A 175 -1.16 -0.71 8.54
CA PRO A 175 -0.97 -2.02 9.13
C PRO A 175 -2.14 -2.94 8.76
N LEU A 176 -1.83 -4.10 8.19
CA LEU A 176 -2.75 -5.24 8.05
C LEU A 176 -2.49 -6.22 9.20
N ILE A 177 -3.53 -6.43 10.04
CA ILE A 177 -3.48 -7.26 11.23
C ILE A 177 -4.45 -8.43 11.08
N GLU A 178 -3.93 -9.64 11.33
CA GLU A 178 -4.54 -10.88 10.81
C GLU A 178 -4.79 -11.96 11.87
N ASP A 179 -4.23 -11.80 13.08
CA ASP A 179 -4.41 -12.74 14.19
C ASP A 179 -5.18 -12.12 15.36
N MET A 180 -5.82 -12.98 16.15
CA MET A 180 -6.74 -12.56 17.22
C MET A 180 -6.08 -11.65 18.26
N GLU A 181 -4.87 -11.99 18.71
CA GLU A 181 -4.19 -11.27 19.79
C GLU A 181 -3.93 -9.82 19.36
N HIS A 182 -3.30 -9.64 18.21
CA HIS A 182 -2.93 -8.33 17.71
C HIS A 182 -4.13 -7.54 17.18
N MET A 183 -5.15 -8.19 16.62
CA MET A 183 -6.39 -7.49 16.21
C MET A 183 -7.10 -6.88 17.42
N LEU A 184 -7.17 -7.61 18.54
CA LEU A 184 -7.76 -7.08 19.77
C LEU A 184 -6.90 -5.94 20.35
N ASP A 185 -5.57 -5.98 20.19
CA ASP A 185 -4.65 -4.93 20.64
C ASP A 185 -4.34 -3.84 19.59
N ALA A 186 -5.00 -3.86 18.43
CA ALA A 186 -4.69 -3.02 17.28
C ALA A 186 -4.65 -1.52 17.59
N HIS A 187 -5.56 -1.05 18.45
CA HIS A 187 -5.59 0.33 18.93
C HIS A 187 -4.30 0.75 19.66
N ASN A 188 -3.69 -0.09 20.49
CA ASN A 188 -2.44 0.25 21.17
C ASN A 188 -1.25 0.22 20.20
N ILE A 189 -1.23 -0.76 19.29
CA ILE A 189 -0.24 -0.83 18.21
C ILE A 189 -0.27 0.46 17.38
N LEU A 190 -1.46 0.86 16.92
CA LEU A 190 -1.62 2.04 16.08
C LEU A 190 -1.31 3.33 16.85
N LYS A 191 -1.81 3.48 18.08
CA LYS A 191 -1.52 4.63 18.95
C LYS A 191 -0.02 4.84 19.14
N LYS A 192 0.71 3.75 19.40
CA LYS A 192 2.17 3.80 19.57
C LYS A 192 2.87 4.19 18.28
N TYR A 193 2.44 3.66 17.13
CA TYR A 193 2.99 4.03 15.83
C TYR A 193 2.76 5.50 15.50
N LEU A 194 1.59 6.06 15.85
CA LEU A 194 1.22 7.45 15.58
C LEU A 194 1.77 8.47 16.59
N SER A 195 2.33 8.03 17.72
CA SER A 195 2.74 8.92 18.82
C SER A 195 3.73 10.04 18.45
N ASP A 196 4.54 9.85 17.41
CA ASP A 196 5.52 10.82 16.90
C ASP A 196 5.16 11.35 15.50
N LYS A 197 3.91 11.16 15.06
CA LYS A 197 3.42 11.50 13.71
C LYS A 197 2.15 12.34 13.84
N ASN A 198 1.91 13.21 12.85
CA ASN A 198 0.69 14.02 12.78
C ASN A 198 0.10 14.01 11.36
N PRO A 199 -0.32 12.83 10.83
CA PRO A 199 -1.01 12.76 9.56
C PRO A 199 -2.43 13.35 9.68
N LYS A 200 -3.02 13.77 8.55
CA LYS A 200 -4.40 14.31 8.55
C LYS A 200 -5.44 13.24 8.91
N TYR A 201 -5.17 12.01 8.52
CA TYR A 201 -5.95 10.81 8.81
C TYR A 201 -5.02 9.61 8.85
N HIS A 202 -5.51 8.47 9.29
CA HIS A 202 -4.81 7.20 9.13
C HIS A 202 -5.74 6.08 8.68
N ARG A 203 -5.19 5.00 8.13
CA ARG A 203 -5.94 3.79 7.76
C ARG A 203 -5.41 2.57 8.52
N ILE A 204 -6.25 1.58 8.72
CA ILE A 204 -5.85 0.28 9.32
C ILE A 204 -6.62 -0.82 8.64
N PHE A 205 -6.01 -1.98 8.44
CA PHE A 205 -6.61 -3.09 7.70
C PHE A 205 -6.73 -4.30 8.64
N PHE A 206 -7.92 -4.87 8.72
CA PHE A 206 -8.22 -6.10 9.42
C PHE A 206 -8.56 -7.23 8.45
N ALA A 207 -7.91 -8.38 8.61
CA ALA A 207 -8.34 -9.60 7.92
C ALA A 207 -9.58 -10.21 8.60
N ARG A 208 -10.42 -10.85 7.79
CA ARG A 208 -11.51 -11.71 8.27
C ARG A 208 -11.23 -13.18 7.97
N SER A 209 -10.64 -13.48 6.82
CA SER A 209 -10.39 -14.82 6.32
C SER A 209 -9.43 -15.60 7.22
N ASP A 210 -8.28 -15.03 7.57
CA ASP A 210 -7.31 -15.67 8.48
C ASP A 210 -7.89 -15.94 9.87
N PRO A 211 -8.55 -14.99 10.55
CA PRO A 211 -9.25 -15.30 11.79
C PRO A 211 -10.35 -16.36 11.63
N ALA A 212 -11.09 -16.36 10.51
CA ALA A 212 -12.16 -17.33 10.29
C ALA A 212 -11.62 -18.75 10.10
N MET A 213 -10.50 -18.88 9.39
CA MET A 213 -9.80 -20.14 9.20
C MET A 213 -9.21 -20.66 10.53
N ASN A 214 -8.59 -19.78 11.31
CA ASN A 214 -7.87 -20.17 12.53
C ASN A 214 -8.77 -20.33 13.77
N TYR A 215 -9.86 -19.57 13.86
CA TYR A 215 -10.69 -19.48 15.07
C TYR A 215 -12.18 -19.72 14.81
N GLY A 216 -12.60 -19.87 13.56
CA GLY A 216 -13.99 -20.06 13.15
C GLY A 216 -14.72 -18.75 12.82
N LEU A 217 -15.82 -18.88 12.07
CA LEU A 217 -16.58 -17.74 11.53
C LEU A 217 -17.10 -16.78 12.61
N VAL A 218 -17.73 -17.31 13.66
CA VAL A 218 -18.34 -16.48 14.71
C VAL A 218 -17.27 -15.69 15.48
N PRO A 219 -16.17 -16.32 15.97
CA PRO A 219 -15.07 -15.58 16.56
C PRO A 219 -14.47 -14.52 15.63
N ALA A 220 -14.23 -14.82 14.36
CA ALA A 220 -13.67 -13.86 13.40
C ALA A 220 -14.51 -12.58 13.26
N VAL A 221 -15.84 -12.73 13.21
CA VAL A 221 -16.77 -11.59 13.16
C VAL A 221 -16.73 -10.77 14.45
N LEU A 222 -16.70 -11.43 15.61
CA LEU A 222 -16.63 -10.76 16.91
C LEU A 222 -15.32 -10.01 17.10
N ILE A 223 -14.18 -10.62 16.73
CA ILE A 223 -12.85 -10.01 16.80
C ILE A 223 -12.83 -8.73 15.96
N ASN A 224 -13.29 -8.80 14.70
CA ASN A 224 -13.39 -7.62 13.82
C ASN A 224 -14.26 -6.51 14.45
N LYS A 225 -15.45 -6.84 14.97
CA LYS A 225 -16.33 -5.84 15.61
C LYS A 225 -15.67 -5.18 16.83
N ILE A 226 -14.97 -5.94 17.66
CA ILE A 226 -14.26 -5.42 18.83
C ILE A 226 -13.09 -4.54 18.39
N ALA A 227 -12.30 -4.98 17.42
CA ALA A 227 -11.18 -4.23 16.88
C ALA A 227 -11.64 -2.87 16.30
N LEU A 228 -12.69 -2.86 15.48
CA LEU A 228 -13.29 -1.65 14.91
C LEU A 228 -13.79 -0.69 16.00
N GLN A 229 -14.48 -1.20 17.03
CA GLN A 229 -14.92 -0.37 18.15
C GLN A 229 -13.74 0.28 18.89
N ARG A 230 -12.67 -0.47 19.13
CA ARG A 230 -11.46 0.05 19.80
C ARG A 230 -10.73 1.08 18.95
N ILE A 231 -10.66 0.88 17.64
CA ILE A 231 -10.10 1.86 16.70
C ILE A 231 -10.94 3.14 16.66
N TYR A 232 -12.27 3.03 16.67
CA TYR A 232 -13.14 4.21 16.77
C TYR A 232 -12.88 5.02 18.04
N ARG A 233 -12.78 4.35 19.20
CA ARG A 233 -12.42 5.02 20.47
C ARG A 233 -11.04 5.66 20.43
N LEU A 234 -10.07 5.01 19.79
CA LEU A 234 -8.74 5.60 19.59
C LEU A 234 -8.83 6.87 18.73
N SER A 235 -9.62 6.85 17.65
CA SER A 235 -9.85 8.01 16.78
C SER A 235 -10.38 9.21 17.58
N GLU A 236 -11.34 8.98 18.47
CA GLU A 236 -11.85 10.00 19.39
C GLU A 236 -10.77 10.47 20.39
N GLU A 237 -10.01 9.53 20.96
CA GLU A 237 -8.98 9.83 21.95
C GLU A 237 -7.87 10.74 21.39
N ILE A 238 -7.37 10.46 20.18
CA ILE A 238 -6.26 11.21 19.59
C ILE A 238 -6.73 12.36 18.68
N GLY A 239 -8.03 12.53 18.49
CA GLY A 239 -8.60 13.59 17.65
C GLY A 239 -8.22 13.51 16.17
N MET A 240 -8.01 12.29 15.65
CA MET A 240 -7.62 12.03 14.26
C MET A 240 -8.56 11.01 13.64
N GLU A 241 -8.99 11.24 12.41
CA GLU A 241 -9.81 10.28 11.66
C GLU A 241 -9.01 9.02 11.35
N ILE A 242 -9.57 7.87 11.72
CA ILE A 242 -9.02 6.56 11.35
C ILE A 242 -10.04 5.82 10.52
N TYR A 243 -9.66 5.41 9.30
CA TYR A 243 -10.50 4.74 8.33
C TYR A 243 -10.13 3.25 8.20
N PRO A 244 -10.90 2.33 8.80
CA PRO A 244 -10.62 0.91 8.74
C PRO A 244 -10.97 0.30 7.38
N ILE A 245 -10.18 -0.69 6.95
CA ILE A 245 -10.40 -1.57 5.81
C ILE A 245 -10.66 -2.97 6.36
N ILE A 246 -11.61 -3.70 5.77
CA ILE A 246 -11.89 -5.10 6.13
C ILE A 246 -11.68 -5.97 4.90
N GLY A 247 -10.87 -7.01 5.03
CA GLY A 247 -10.62 -8.00 3.99
C GLY A 247 -11.59 -9.14 4.18
N VAL A 248 -12.59 -9.20 3.29
CA VAL A 248 -13.75 -10.09 3.40
C VAL A 248 -13.60 -11.25 2.44
#